data_AF-A0A091QIN1-F1
#
_entry.id   AF-A0A091QIN1-F1
#
_cell.length_a   1.000
_cell.length_b   1.000
_cell.length_c   1.000
_cell.angle_alpha   90.00
_cell.angle_beta   90.00
_cell.angle_gamma   90.00
#
_symmetry.space_group_name_H-M   'P 1'
#
loop_
_entity.id
_entity.type
_entity.pdbx_description
1 polymer ?
#
loop_
_entity_poly.entity_id
_entity_poly.type
_entity_poly.pdbx_seq_one_letter_code
_entity_poly.pdbx_strand_id
1 'polypeptide(L)'
;VFFAEIDNVGQGHIQLAQTLREEAKKMEEFREKQKLHRKKIELIMEAIHKNRNLQYKKTMEVKPLALLYLSSLSHFWQLFLKLAQTKSALEDSDRSYQQNVNTLEKIREEWQKEHIKACEFFETQECERINYFRNALWLHVNQLSQDCVQNDEKYEEIRKSLEMCSIEKDIDFFVNLRKTGSLAPAPVLYENYYNAQRNPTPVRSPVPVPISRRGPLPTPTTTPDEPDYATVNTYSLI
;
A
#
# COMPACT_ATOMS: atom_id res chain seq x y z
N VAL A 1 -14.49 27.09 -0.72
CA VAL A 1 -13.11 26.65 -1.05
C VAL A 1 -12.49 25.83 0.07
N PHE A 2 -12.25 26.39 1.26
CA PHE A 2 -11.63 25.65 2.39
C PHE A 2 -12.18 24.23 2.62
N PHE A 3 -13.49 24.09 2.88
CA PHE A 3 -14.09 22.78 3.13
C PHE A 3 -13.90 21.79 1.97
N ALA A 4 -14.04 22.25 0.73
CA ALA A 4 -13.90 21.41 -0.45
C ALA A 4 -12.46 20.91 -0.63
N GLU A 5 -11.47 21.79 -0.46
CA GLU A 5 -10.06 21.39 -0.61
C GLU A 5 -9.58 20.48 0.53
N ILE A 6 -10.07 20.68 1.76
CA ILE A 6 -9.79 19.76 2.86
C ILE A 6 -10.44 18.39 2.63
N ASP A 7 -11.65 18.34 2.07
CA ASP A 7 -12.28 17.08 1.68
C ASP A 7 -11.49 16.37 0.57
N ASN A 8 -11.01 17.10 -0.43
CA ASN A 8 -10.13 16.57 -1.49
C ASN A 8 -8.85 15.93 -0.92
N VAL A 9 -8.20 16.58 0.06
CA VAL A 9 -7.03 16.02 0.76
C VAL A 9 -7.41 14.71 1.47
N GLY A 10 -8.54 14.70 2.17
CA GLY A 10 -9.05 13.48 2.83
C GLY A 10 -9.28 12.33 1.85
N GLN A 11 -9.90 12.62 0.70
CA GLN A 11 -10.11 11.64 -0.36
C GLN A 11 -8.79 11.14 -0.97
N GLY A 12 -7.81 12.03 -1.18
CA GLY A 12 -6.46 11.67 -1.65
C GLY A 12 -5.78 10.66 -0.72
N HIS A 13 -5.78 10.92 0.59
CA HIS A 13 -5.24 9.99 1.58
C HIS A 13 -5.95 8.62 1.60
N ILE A 14 -7.27 8.59 1.39
CA ILE A 14 -8.02 7.33 1.30
C ILE A 14 -7.59 6.52 0.07
N GLN A 15 -7.48 7.18 -1.10
CA GLN A 15 -7.03 6.54 -2.34
C GLN A 15 -5.59 6.04 -2.22
N LEU A 16 -4.69 6.86 -1.68
CA LEU A 16 -3.32 6.48 -1.37
C LEU A 16 -3.28 5.22 -0.51
N ALA A 17 -4.03 5.18 0.59
CA ALA A 17 -4.08 4.03 1.48
C ALA A 17 -4.56 2.76 0.77
N GLN A 18 -5.48 2.86 -0.18
CA GLN A 18 -5.92 1.73 -1.02
C GLN A 18 -4.79 1.25 -1.92
N THR A 19 -4.13 2.14 -2.65
CA THR A 19 -2.98 1.80 -3.50
C THR A 19 -1.86 1.13 -2.70
N LEU A 20 -1.53 1.66 -1.52
CA LEU A 20 -0.48 1.07 -0.67
C LEU A 20 -0.84 -0.34 -0.17
N ARG A 21 -2.14 -0.61 0.10
CA ARG A 21 -2.60 -1.96 0.45
C ARG A 21 -2.49 -2.93 -0.73
N GLU A 22 -2.78 -2.48 -1.94
CA GLU A 22 -2.62 -3.30 -3.15
C GLU A 22 -1.16 -3.67 -3.39
N GLU A 23 -0.24 -2.69 -3.26
CA GLU A 23 1.20 -2.95 -3.34
C GLU A 23 1.67 -3.93 -2.25
N ALA A 24 1.18 -3.78 -1.02
CA ALA A 24 1.46 -4.73 0.06
C ALA A 24 0.99 -6.16 -0.28
N LYS A 25 -0.19 -6.29 -0.89
CA LYS A 25 -0.71 -7.59 -1.35
C LYS A 25 0.18 -8.20 -2.45
N LYS A 26 0.67 -7.40 -3.40
CA LYS A 26 1.63 -7.90 -4.41
C LYS A 26 2.92 -8.42 -3.77
N MET A 27 3.43 -7.73 -2.75
CA MET A 27 4.61 -8.20 -1.99
C MET A 27 4.35 -9.54 -1.27
N GLU A 28 3.16 -9.72 -0.69
CA GLU A 28 2.73 -10.98 -0.08
C GLU A 28 2.72 -12.12 -1.09
N GLU A 29 2.10 -11.91 -2.26
CA GLU A 29 2.02 -12.89 -3.35
C GLU A 29 3.40 -13.28 -3.87
N PHE A 30 4.29 -12.30 -4.05
CA PHE A 30 5.69 -12.55 -4.42
C PHE A 30 6.40 -13.44 -3.39
N ARG A 31 6.22 -13.16 -2.09
CA ARG A 31 6.84 -13.94 -1.01
C ARG A 31 6.36 -15.39 -1.01
N GLU A 32 5.04 -15.62 -1.13
CA GLU A 32 4.51 -16.98 -1.15
C GLU A 32 4.94 -17.75 -2.40
N LYS A 33 5.06 -17.08 -3.56
CA LYS A 33 5.62 -17.69 -4.78
C LYS A 33 7.09 -18.11 -4.58
N GLN A 34 7.92 -17.23 -4.03
CA GLN A 34 9.33 -17.53 -3.73
C GLN A 34 9.46 -18.72 -2.76
N LYS A 35 8.62 -18.77 -1.73
CA LYS A 35 8.58 -19.85 -0.73
C LYS A 35 8.18 -21.19 -1.35
N LEU A 36 7.16 -21.22 -2.22
CA LEU A 36 6.73 -22.44 -2.91
C LEU A 36 7.85 -23.00 -3.81
N HIS A 37 8.49 -22.11 -4.56
CA HIS A 37 9.60 -22.44 -5.43
C HIS A 37 10.82 -22.98 -4.67
N ARG A 38 11.21 -22.32 -3.57
CA ARG A 38 12.30 -22.78 -2.69
C ARG A 38 12.03 -24.19 -2.16
N LYS A 39 10.82 -24.43 -1.65
CA LYS A 39 10.40 -25.74 -1.12
C LYS A 39 10.52 -26.85 -2.17
N LYS A 40 10.21 -26.57 -3.44
CA LYS A 40 10.34 -27.56 -4.53
C LYS A 40 11.79 -27.99 -4.72
N ILE A 41 12.74 -27.04 -4.73
CA ILE A 41 14.17 -27.33 -4.88
C ILE A 41 14.71 -28.07 -3.66
N GLU A 42 14.31 -27.66 -2.45
CA GLU A 42 14.68 -28.34 -1.20
C GLU A 42 14.26 -29.82 -1.20
N LEU A 43 13.04 -30.13 -1.66
CA LEU A 43 12.56 -31.52 -1.77
C LEU A 43 13.36 -32.36 -2.76
N ILE A 44 13.74 -31.79 -3.91
CA ILE A 44 14.60 -32.47 -4.89
C ILE A 44 15.95 -32.80 -4.27
N MET A 45 16.58 -31.79 -3.63
CA MET A 45 17.87 -31.98 -2.98
C MET A 45 17.81 -32.99 -1.84
N GLU A 46 16.74 -33.00 -1.04
CA GLU A 46 16.53 -33.98 0.01
C GLU A 46 16.44 -35.41 -0.53
N ALA A 47 15.69 -35.61 -1.62
CA ALA A 47 15.55 -36.93 -2.25
C ALA A 47 16.90 -37.46 -2.78
N ILE A 48 17.67 -36.61 -3.46
CA ILE A 48 18.98 -36.98 -4.00
C ILE A 48 19.98 -37.25 -2.87
N HIS A 49 19.99 -36.44 -1.81
CA HIS A 49 20.80 -36.68 -0.62
C HIS A 49 20.48 -38.03 0.03
N LYS A 50 19.19 -38.36 0.19
CA LYS A 50 18.75 -39.65 0.72
C LYS A 50 19.22 -40.82 -0.14
N ASN A 51 19.08 -40.72 -1.46
CA ASN A 51 19.53 -41.74 -2.40
C ASN A 51 21.05 -41.97 -2.32
N ARG A 52 21.84 -40.88 -2.36
CA ARG A 52 23.31 -40.94 -2.20
C ARG A 52 23.71 -41.63 -0.91
N ASN A 53 23.12 -41.24 0.22
CA ASN A 53 23.46 -41.81 1.52
C ASN A 53 23.07 -43.30 1.62
N LEU A 54 21.93 -43.69 1.06
CA LEU A 54 21.51 -45.09 1.00
C LEU A 54 22.50 -45.94 0.19
N GLN A 55 22.92 -45.46 -0.98
CA GLN A 55 23.81 -46.20 -1.87
C GLN A 55 25.25 -46.25 -1.36
N TYR A 56 25.68 -45.19 -0.67
CA TYR A 56 26.95 -45.19 0.06
C TYR A 56 26.97 -46.29 1.13
N LYS A 57 25.91 -46.40 1.96
CA LYS A 57 25.81 -47.46 2.98
C LYS A 57 25.88 -48.86 2.36
N LYS A 58 25.09 -49.14 1.31
CA LYS A 58 25.12 -50.42 0.59
C LYS A 58 26.51 -50.76 0.04
N THR A 59 27.20 -49.77 -0.53
CA THR A 59 28.56 -49.98 -1.07
C THR A 59 29.57 -50.30 0.03
N MET A 60 29.44 -49.68 1.20
CA MET A 60 30.32 -49.91 2.34
C MET A 60 30.07 -51.25 3.06
N GLU A 61 28.89 -51.85 2.94
CA GLU A 61 28.59 -53.19 3.49
C GLU A 61 29.23 -54.33 2.67
N VAL A 62 29.37 -54.17 1.35
CA VAL A 62 29.94 -55.20 0.46
C VAL A 62 31.48 -55.19 0.48
N LYS A 63 32.10 -54.03 0.73
CA LYS A 63 33.56 -53.86 0.72
C LYS A 63 34.30 -54.76 1.75
N PRO A 64 33.86 -54.91 3.01
CA PRO A 64 34.49 -55.81 3.98
C PRO A 64 34.34 -57.28 3.63
N LEU A 65 33.20 -57.69 3.06
CA LEU A 65 32.98 -59.07 2.62
C LEU A 65 33.96 -59.46 1.52
N ALA A 66 34.14 -58.61 0.50
CA ALA A 66 35.12 -58.85 -0.57
C ALA A 66 36.55 -59.00 -0.01
N LEU A 67 36.95 -58.14 0.94
CA LEU A 67 38.26 -58.21 1.60
C LEU A 67 38.44 -59.47 2.46
N LEU A 68 37.39 -59.91 3.16
CA LEU A 68 37.40 -61.12 3.98
C LEU A 68 37.55 -62.38 3.13
N TYR A 69 36.82 -62.48 2.01
CA TYR A 69 36.95 -63.60 1.07
C TYR A 69 38.35 -63.64 0.44
N LEU A 70 38.95 -62.49 0.12
CA LEU A 70 40.32 -62.39 -0.41
C LEU A 70 41.36 -62.92 0.60
N SER A 71 41.23 -62.55 1.88
CA SER A 71 42.09 -63.04 2.97
C SER A 71 41.93 -64.53 3.25
N SER A 72 40.69 -65.03 3.19
CA SER A 72 40.36 -66.46 3.35
C SER A 72 40.97 -67.33 2.25
N LEU A 73 40.94 -66.84 1.00
CA LEU A 73 41.55 -67.53 -0.16
C LEU A 73 43.07 -67.75 0.03
N SER A 74 43.75 -66.81 0.69
CA SER A 74 45.19 -66.87 0.96
C SER A 74 45.58 -67.95 1.99
N HIS A 75 44.66 -68.35 2.87
CA HIS A 75 44.93 -69.30 3.97
C HIS A 75 44.54 -70.75 3.64
N PHE A 76 43.81 -71.00 2.56
CA PHE A 76 43.08 -72.27 2.34
C PHE A 76 43.57 -73.09 1.13
N TRP A 77 44.89 -73.17 0.90
CA TRP A 77 45.48 -73.89 -0.25
C TRP A 77 45.44 -75.44 -0.18
N GLN A 78 44.63 -76.06 0.70
CA GLN A 78 44.62 -77.53 0.88
C GLN A 78 43.26 -78.23 0.72
N LEU A 79 42.17 -77.54 0.32
CA LEU A 79 40.86 -78.18 0.12
C LEU A 79 40.20 -77.71 -1.18
N PHE A 80 40.44 -78.44 -2.28
CA PHE A 80 40.02 -78.09 -3.65
C PHE A 80 38.52 -77.76 -3.82
N LEU A 81 37.61 -78.46 -3.13
CA LEU A 81 36.15 -78.21 -3.22
C LEU A 81 35.70 -76.95 -2.47
N LYS A 82 36.22 -76.71 -1.26
CA LYS A 82 35.97 -75.47 -0.50
C LYS A 82 36.59 -74.27 -1.20
N LEU A 83 37.78 -74.44 -1.79
CA LEU A 83 38.46 -73.42 -2.58
C LEU A 83 37.61 -72.97 -3.78
N ALA A 84 36.99 -73.90 -4.51
CA ALA A 84 36.13 -73.56 -5.65
C ALA A 84 34.89 -72.75 -5.25
N GLN A 85 34.21 -73.12 -4.16
CA GLN A 85 33.06 -72.37 -3.63
C GLN A 85 33.45 -70.98 -3.12
N THR A 86 34.56 -70.87 -2.36
CA THR A 86 35.06 -69.58 -1.88
C THR A 86 35.53 -68.68 -3.01
N LYS A 87 36.14 -69.25 -4.06
CA LYS A 87 36.53 -68.52 -5.27
C LYS A 87 35.32 -67.95 -6.01
N SER A 88 34.27 -68.75 -6.23
CA SER A 88 33.03 -68.25 -6.85
C SER A 88 32.39 -67.13 -6.03
N ALA A 89 32.31 -67.30 -4.70
CA ALA A 89 31.75 -66.28 -3.82
C ALA A 89 32.56 -64.97 -3.81
N LEU A 90 33.89 -65.07 -3.92
CA LEU A 90 34.77 -63.91 -4.07
C LEU A 90 34.51 -63.19 -5.41
N GLU A 91 34.42 -63.92 -6.52
CA GLU A 91 34.16 -63.36 -7.85
C GLU A 91 32.79 -62.65 -7.90
N ASP A 92 31.76 -63.22 -7.27
CA ASP A 92 30.43 -62.61 -7.17
C ASP A 92 30.44 -61.36 -6.27
N SER A 93 31.14 -61.41 -5.13
CA SER A 93 31.30 -60.26 -4.23
C SER A 93 32.08 -59.11 -4.88
N ASP A 94 33.13 -59.41 -5.65
CA ASP A 94 33.91 -58.41 -6.37
C ASP A 94 33.09 -57.77 -7.50
N ARG A 95 32.36 -58.58 -8.28
CA ARG A 95 31.43 -58.08 -9.30
C ARG A 95 30.37 -57.16 -8.70
N SER A 96 29.78 -57.54 -7.57
CA SER A 96 28.82 -56.71 -6.85
C SER A 96 29.43 -55.40 -6.34
N TYR A 97 30.65 -55.45 -5.80
CA TYR A 97 31.37 -54.26 -5.37
C TYR A 97 31.64 -53.30 -6.53
N GLN A 98 32.14 -53.80 -7.67
CA GLN A 98 32.36 -53.00 -8.88
C GLN A 98 31.06 -52.33 -9.37
N GLN A 99 29.94 -53.06 -9.40
CA GLN A 99 28.63 -52.51 -9.76
C GLN A 99 28.16 -51.41 -8.80
N ASN A 100 28.35 -51.62 -7.49
CA ASN A 100 27.99 -50.64 -6.47
C ASN A 100 28.84 -49.37 -6.57
N VAL A 101 30.16 -49.50 -6.80
CA VAL A 101 31.05 -48.36 -7.03
C VAL A 101 30.64 -47.56 -8.27
N ASN A 102 30.38 -48.24 -9.39
CA ASN A 102 29.92 -47.59 -10.62
C ASN A 102 28.56 -46.89 -10.44
N THR A 103 27.66 -47.47 -9.65
CA THR A 103 26.36 -46.87 -9.34
C THR A 103 26.52 -45.65 -8.44
N LEU A 104 27.38 -45.73 -7.43
CA LEU A 104 27.67 -44.63 -6.51
C LEU A 104 28.29 -43.43 -7.25
N GLU A 105 29.15 -43.68 -8.23
CA GLU A 105 29.74 -42.62 -9.05
C GLU A 105 28.68 -41.88 -9.87
N LYS A 106 27.78 -42.60 -10.53
CA LYS A 106 26.65 -41.98 -11.27
C LYS A 106 25.78 -41.11 -10.35
N ILE A 107 25.51 -41.58 -9.13
CA ILE A 107 24.72 -40.82 -8.15
C ILE A 107 25.48 -39.59 -7.65
N ARG A 108 26.80 -39.68 -7.50
CA ARG A 108 27.65 -38.54 -7.15
C ARG A 108 27.59 -37.48 -8.25
N GLU A 109 27.72 -37.87 -9.52
CA GLU A 109 27.62 -36.96 -10.66
C GLU A 109 26.25 -36.28 -10.74
N GLU A 110 25.17 -37.06 -10.60
CA GLU A 110 23.80 -36.54 -10.55
C GLU A 110 23.62 -35.56 -9.39
N TRP A 111 24.09 -35.91 -8.19
CA TRP A 111 24.05 -35.03 -7.04
C TRP A 111 24.79 -33.72 -7.27
N GLN A 112 26.01 -33.79 -7.82
CA GLN A 112 26.81 -32.59 -8.08
C GLN A 112 26.10 -31.69 -9.09
N LYS A 113 25.54 -32.27 -10.15
CA LYS A 113 24.78 -31.54 -11.17
C LYS A 113 23.56 -30.85 -10.59
N GLU A 114 22.74 -31.54 -9.82
CA GLU A 114 21.53 -30.96 -9.22
C GLU A 114 21.86 -29.97 -8.10
N HIS A 115 22.96 -30.17 -7.36
CA HIS A 115 23.43 -29.21 -6.38
C HIS A 115 23.83 -27.87 -7.01
N ILE A 116 24.58 -27.90 -8.12
CA ILE A 116 24.94 -26.68 -8.86
C ILE A 116 23.68 -25.94 -9.33
N LYS A 117 22.73 -26.65 -9.94
CA LYS A 117 21.45 -26.06 -10.36
C LYS A 117 20.66 -25.45 -9.19
N ALA A 118 20.65 -26.10 -8.03
CA ALA A 118 20.00 -25.57 -6.84
C ALA A 118 20.67 -24.28 -6.36
N CYS A 119 22.00 -24.21 -6.38
CA CYS A 119 22.74 -22.99 -6.05
C CYS A 119 22.42 -21.85 -7.03
N GLU A 120 22.50 -22.09 -8.34
CA GLU A 120 22.15 -21.10 -9.38
C GLU A 120 20.70 -20.60 -9.23
N PHE A 121 19.80 -21.51 -8.88
CA PHE A 121 18.40 -21.17 -8.61
C PHE A 121 18.25 -20.26 -7.39
N PHE A 122 18.88 -20.59 -6.26
CA PHE A 122 18.80 -19.77 -5.06
C PHE A 122 19.48 -18.41 -5.24
N GLU A 123 20.59 -18.34 -5.96
CA GLU A 123 21.21 -17.08 -6.34
C GLU A 123 20.24 -16.20 -7.14
N THR A 124 19.60 -16.78 -8.17
CA THR A 124 18.59 -16.08 -8.97
C THR A 124 17.43 -15.59 -8.09
N GLN A 125 16.91 -16.44 -7.19
CA GLN A 125 15.84 -16.06 -6.26
C GLN A 125 16.25 -14.88 -5.36
N GLU A 126 17.49 -14.85 -4.86
CA GLU A 126 17.96 -13.74 -4.03
C GLU A 126 18.14 -12.45 -4.84
N CYS A 127 18.65 -12.52 -6.07
CA CYS A 127 18.72 -11.37 -6.96
C CYS A 127 17.32 -10.79 -7.24
N GLU A 128 16.35 -11.65 -7.56
CA GLU A 128 14.96 -11.26 -7.75
C GLU A 128 14.36 -10.62 -6.49
N ARG A 129 14.60 -11.23 -5.32
CA ARG A 129 14.10 -10.71 -4.03
C ARG A 129 14.63 -9.31 -3.77
N ILE A 130 15.94 -9.10 -3.90
CA ILE A 130 16.57 -7.80 -3.67
C ILE A 130 16.01 -6.75 -4.64
N ASN A 131 15.96 -7.07 -5.94
CA ASN A 131 15.44 -6.16 -6.95
C ASN A 131 13.98 -5.80 -6.70
N TYR A 132 13.15 -6.80 -6.38
CA TYR A 132 11.73 -6.61 -6.14
C TYR A 132 11.46 -5.70 -4.93
N PHE A 133 12.08 -5.99 -3.78
CA PHE A 133 11.87 -5.17 -2.58
C PHE A 133 12.42 -3.74 -2.75
N ARG A 134 13.57 -3.57 -3.40
CA ARG A 134 14.09 -2.24 -3.72
C ARG A 134 13.08 -1.44 -4.53
N ASN A 135 12.53 -2.02 -5.59
CA ASN A 135 11.59 -1.33 -6.48
C ASN A 135 10.24 -1.05 -5.78
N ALA A 136 9.76 -1.98 -4.94
CA ALA A 136 8.54 -1.81 -4.17
C ALA A 136 8.67 -0.66 -3.14
N LEU A 137 9.79 -0.61 -2.41
CA LEU A 137 10.06 0.48 -1.47
C LEU A 137 10.21 1.82 -2.19
N TRP A 138 10.92 1.84 -3.32
CA TRP A 138 11.05 3.03 -4.16
C TRP A 138 9.68 3.56 -4.61
N LEU A 139 8.80 2.68 -5.11
CA LEU A 139 7.45 3.05 -5.49
C LEU A 139 6.65 3.60 -4.29
N HIS A 140 6.74 2.93 -3.14
CA HIS A 140 6.04 3.34 -1.92
C HIS A 140 6.41 4.75 -1.49
N VAL A 141 7.70 5.07 -1.40
CA VAL A 141 8.14 6.41 -0.97
C VAL A 141 7.86 7.49 -2.02
N ASN A 142 7.86 7.15 -3.30
CA ASN A 142 7.47 8.08 -4.36
C ASN A 142 5.98 8.41 -4.30
N GLN A 143 5.14 7.42 -4.02
CA GLN A 143 3.71 7.65 -3.88
C GLN A 143 3.39 8.58 -2.70
N LEU A 144 4.07 8.40 -1.56
CA LEU A 144 3.97 9.32 -0.42
C LEU A 144 4.44 10.74 -0.78
N SER A 145 5.56 10.84 -1.52
CA SER A 145 6.09 12.14 -1.95
C SER A 145 5.13 12.86 -2.91
N GLN A 146 4.48 12.11 -3.81
CA GLN A 146 3.49 12.66 -4.73
C GLN A 146 2.26 13.20 -3.98
N ASP A 147 1.77 12.48 -2.97
CA ASP A 147 0.64 12.93 -2.14
C ASP A 147 0.97 14.23 -1.39
N CYS A 148 2.20 14.39 -0.90
CA CYS A 148 2.64 15.66 -0.30
C CYS A 148 2.53 16.84 -1.28
N VAL A 149 2.96 16.65 -2.54
CA VAL A 149 2.87 17.71 -3.56
C VAL A 149 1.41 18.01 -3.91
N GLN A 150 0.60 16.98 -4.08
CA GLN A 150 -0.83 17.14 -4.36
C GLN A 150 -1.54 17.88 -3.23
N ASN A 151 -1.25 17.56 -1.97
CA ASN A 151 -1.83 18.24 -0.82
C ASN A 151 -1.38 19.71 -0.74
N ASP A 152 -0.11 20.01 -1.05
CA ASP A 152 0.40 21.38 -1.10
C ASP A 152 -0.37 22.22 -2.14
N GLU A 153 -0.67 21.66 -3.32
CA GLU A 153 -1.52 22.31 -4.32
C GLU A 153 -2.92 22.64 -3.77
N LYS A 154 -3.53 21.73 -3.01
CA LYS A 154 -4.85 21.97 -2.38
C LYS A 154 -4.80 23.08 -1.33
N TYR A 155 -3.75 23.10 -0.52
CA TYR A 155 -3.55 24.18 0.46
C TYR A 155 -3.30 25.52 -0.22
N GLU A 156 -2.65 25.52 -1.38
CA GLU A 156 -2.43 26.73 -2.17
C GLU A 156 -3.73 27.30 -2.73
N GLU A 157 -4.67 26.47 -3.19
CA GLU A 157 -6.00 26.94 -3.63
C GLU A 157 -6.79 27.58 -2.49
N ILE A 158 -6.64 27.07 -1.26
CA ILE A 158 -7.20 27.71 -0.06
C ILE A 158 -6.56 29.10 0.15
N ARG A 159 -5.23 29.21 0.09
CA ARG A 159 -4.53 30.50 0.27
C ARG A 159 -4.98 31.53 -0.76
N LYS A 160 -5.02 31.18 -2.04
CA LYS A 160 -5.52 32.05 -3.12
C LYS A 160 -6.96 32.51 -2.85
N SER A 161 -7.83 31.62 -2.38
CA SER A 161 -9.21 32.01 -2.03
C SER A 161 -9.27 32.99 -0.86
N LEU A 162 -8.36 32.90 0.11
CA LEU A 162 -8.31 33.82 1.24
C LEU A 162 -7.78 35.19 0.83
N GLU A 163 -6.82 35.25 -0.11
CA GLU A 163 -6.32 36.51 -0.68
C GLU A 163 -7.42 37.33 -1.40
N MET A 164 -8.47 36.66 -1.86
CA MET A 164 -9.63 37.32 -2.49
C MET A 164 -10.65 37.86 -1.49
N CYS A 165 -10.53 37.56 -0.19
CA CYS A 165 -11.44 38.05 0.84
C CYS A 165 -11.16 39.53 1.14
N SER A 166 -12.20 40.37 1.01
CA SER A 166 -12.10 41.81 1.22
C SER A 166 -13.12 42.26 2.26
N ILE A 167 -12.63 42.56 3.46
CA ILE A 167 -13.45 43.05 4.57
C ILE A 167 -14.21 44.32 4.18
N GLU A 168 -13.55 45.22 3.44
CA GLU A 168 -14.14 46.48 2.98
C GLU A 168 -15.35 46.24 2.08
N LYS A 169 -15.22 45.35 1.08
CA LYS A 169 -16.33 45.00 0.18
C LYS A 169 -17.46 44.29 0.93
N ASP A 170 -17.14 43.43 1.88
CA ASP A 170 -18.14 42.71 2.66
C ASP A 170 -18.94 43.66 3.57
N ILE A 171 -18.29 44.65 4.16
CA ILE A 171 -18.94 45.69 4.97
C ILE A 171 -19.80 46.61 4.08
N ASP A 172 -19.29 47.03 2.92
CA ASP A 172 -20.07 47.81 1.96
C ASP A 172 -21.30 47.05 1.49
N PHE A 173 -21.15 45.75 1.19
CA PHE A 173 -22.28 44.88 0.82
C PHE A 173 -23.30 44.79 1.97
N PHE A 174 -22.83 44.57 3.21
CA PHE A 174 -23.68 44.50 4.39
C PHE A 174 -24.46 45.80 4.62
N VAL A 175 -23.79 46.96 4.61
CA VAL A 175 -24.43 48.27 4.80
C VAL A 175 -25.45 48.51 3.69
N ASN A 176 -25.10 48.22 2.43
CA ASN A 176 -26.02 48.43 1.33
C ASN A 176 -27.25 47.53 1.40
N LEU A 177 -27.10 46.28 1.85
CA LEU A 177 -28.20 45.34 2.01
C LEU A 177 -29.09 45.64 3.23
N ARG A 178 -28.52 46.20 4.32
CA ARG A 178 -29.21 46.35 5.60
C ARG A 178 -29.56 47.79 6.01
N LYS A 179 -29.09 48.82 5.28
CA LYS A 179 -29.39 50.22 5.63
C LYS A 179 -30.90 50.48 5.65
N THR A 180 -31.34 51.19 6.69
CA THR A 180 -32.75 51.56 6.91
C THR A 180 -33.08 53.00 6.49
N GLY A 181 -32.05 53.77 6.13
CA GLY A 181 -32.14 55.16 5.69
C GLY A 181 -30.77 55.81 5.71
N SER A 182 -30.62 56.92 4.99
CA SER A 182 -29.37 57.70 4.93
C SER A 182 -29.43 59.00 5.73
N LEU A 183 -30.60 59.31 6.31
CA LEU A 183 -30.86 60.55 7.02
C LEU A 183 -31.20 60.26 8.47
N ALA A 184 -30.51 60.96 9.37
CA ALA A 184 -30.87 60.96 10.78
C ALA A 184 -32.27 61.59 10.97
N PRO A 185 -33.03 61.17 11.99
CA PRO A 185 -34.28 61.84 12.36
C PRO A 185 -34.05 63.34 12.60
N ALA A 186 -34.94 64.18 12.09
CA ALA A 186 -34.84 65.63 12.25
C ALA A 186 -34.98 66.04 13.73
N PRO A 187 -34.22 67.05 14.20
CA PRO A 187 -34.38 67.59 15.55
C PRO A 187 -35.82 68.07 15.80
N VAL A 188 -36.35 67.78 16.98
CA VAL A 188 -37.68 68.25 17.39
C VAL A 188 -37.57 69.70 17.85
N LEU A 189 -38.26 70.61 17.16
CA LEU A 189 -38.28 72.03 17.50
C LEU A 189 -39.49 72.35 18.40
N TYR A 190 -39.31 73.30 19.33
CA TYR A 190 -40.39 73.79 20.18
C TYR A 190 -41.41 74.58 19.34
N GLU A 191 -42.66 74.15 19.37
CA GLU A 191 -43.79 74.90 18.82
C GLU A 191 -44.53 75.64 19.94
N ASN A 192 -44.48 76.97 19.92
CA ASN A 192 -45.24 77.81 20.81
C ASN A 192 -46.67 77.99 20.28
N TYR A 193 -47.64 77.29 20.87
CA TYR A 193 -49.05 77.39 20.49
C TYR A 193 -49.78 78.64 21.02
N TYR A 194 -49.11 79.46 21.84
CA TYR A 194 -49.69 80.65 22.46
C TYR A 194 -49.37 81.97 21.72
N ASN A 195 -48.40 81.98 20.79
CA ASN A 195 -48.04 83.17 19.99
C ASN A 195 -48.34 82.95 18.49
N ALA A 196 -49.31 83.68 17.94
CA ALA A 196 -49.79 83.53 16.55
C ALA A 196 -48.87 84.14 15.46
N GLN A 197 -47.61 84.46 15.76
CA GLN A 197 -46.66 84.92 14.74
C GLN A 197 -45.95 83.72 14.10
N ARG A 198 -46.57 83.15 13.07
CA ARG A 198 -45.95 82.13 12.22
C ARG A 198 -44.83 82.76 11.38
N ASN A 199 -43.57 82.39 11.63
CA ASN A 199 -42.54 82.52 10.61
C ASN A 199 -42.88 81.56 9.44
N PRO A 200 -42.74 81.98 8.17
CA PRO A 200 -43.08 81.14 7.02
C PRO A 200 -42.07 80.00 6.90
N THR A 201 -42.46 78.80 7.31
CA THR A 201 -41.75 77.57 6.99
C THR A 201 -42.05 77.14 5.55
N PRO A 202 -41.06 76.64 4.80
CA PRO A 202 -41.28 76.15 3.45
C PRO A 202 -42.20 74.92 3.48
N VAL A 203 -43.13 74.89 2.52
CA VAL A 203 -44.20 73.90 2.36
C VAL A 203 -43.66 72.47 2.47
N ARG A 204 -44.17 71.75 3.47
CA ARG A 204 -43.93 70.32 3.68
C ARG A 204 -44.69 69.56 2.58
N SER A 205 -43.99 68.83 1.73
CA SER A 205 -44.59 67.83 0.83
C SER A 205 -45.27 66.72 1.66
N PRO A 206 -46.33 66.08 1.15
CA PRO A 206 -47.14 65.16 1.93
C PRO A 206 -46.32 63.95 2.36
N VAL A 207 -46.32 63.66 3.67
CA VAL A 207 -45.75 62.46 4.26
C VAL A 207 -46.62 61.26 3.86
N PRO A 208 -46.07 60.16 3.30
CA PRO A 208 -46.80 58.92 3.16
C PRO A 208 -47.10 58.31 4.54
N VAL A 209 -48.36 57.94 4.74
CA VAL A 209 -48.89 57.30 5.96
C VAL A 209 -48.09 56.01 6.27
N PRO A 210 -47.70 55.74 7.53
CA PRO A 210 -47.07 54.47 7.86
C PRO A 210 -48.11 53.36 7.79
N ILE A 211 -48.00 52.50 6.77
CA ILE A 211 -48.76 51.27 6.67
C ILE A 211 -48.14 50.28 7.68
N SER A 212 -48.75 50.19 8.87
CA SER A 212 -48.59 49.03 9.74
C SER A 212 -49.24 47.82 9.10
N ARG A 213 -48.54 47.15 8.17
CA ARG A 213 -48.77 45.74 7.82
C ARG A 213 -47.43 45.09 7.54
N ARG A 214 -46.92 44.38 8.54
CA ARG A 214 -45.88 43.37 8.34
C ARG A 214 -46.50 42.27 7.46
N GLY A 215 -46.22 42.31 6.16
CA GLY A 215 -46.48 41.17 5.28
C GLY A 215 -45.57 39.99 5.66
N PRO A 216 -45.93 38.75 5.28
CA PRO A 216 -45.07 37.60 5.52
C PRO A 216 -43.71 37.81 4.84
N LEU A 217 -42.63 37.33 5.45
CA LEU A 217 -41.32 37.35 4.81
C LEU A 217 -41.39 36.62 3.46
N PRO A 218 -40.82 37.18 2.39
CA PRO A 218 -40.73 36.49 1.11
C PRO A 218 -39.91 35.20 1.31
N THR A 219 -40.46 34.09 0.82
CA THR A 219 -39.76 32.81 0.77
C THR A 219 -38.66 32.91 -0.29
N PRO A 220 -37.39 32.58 0.01
CA PRO A 220 -36.33 32.63 -0.99
C PRO A 220 -36.67 31.72 -2.17
N THR A 221 -36.69 32.27 -3.38
CA THR A 221 -36.79 31.46 -4.61
C THR A 221 -35.38 31.34 -5.16
N THR A 222 -34.78 30.15 -5.09
CA THR A 222 -33.50 29.85 -5.70
C THR A 222 -33.66 29.92 -7.23
N THR A 223 -32.87 30.78 -7.87
CA THR A 223 -32.72 30.76 -9.33
C THR A 223 -31.56 29.83 -9.71
N PRO A 224 -31.58 29.21 -10.91
CA PRO A 224 -30.68 28.10 -11.23
C PRO A 224 -29.17 28.44 -11.25
N ASP A 225 -28.81 29.73 -11.24
CA ASP A 225 -27.44 30.23 -11.43
C ASP A 225 -26.81 30.85 -10.16
N GLU A 226 -27.48 30.83 -9.01
CA GLU A 226 -26.89 31.28 -7.74
C GLU A 226 -26.33 30.10 -6.91
N PRO A 227 -25.09 30.20 -6.37
CA PRO A 227 -24.59 29.19 -5.45
C PRO A 227 -25.37 29.27 -4.13
N ASP A 228 -25.84 28.11 -3.64
CA ASP A 228 -26.52 28.00 -2.35
C ASP A 228 -25.65 28.56 -1.22
N TYR A 229 -25.94 29.78 -0.77
CA TYR A 229 -25.36 30.31 0.45
C TYR A 229 -25.98 29.56 1.64
N ALA A 230 -25.14 28.84 2.38
CA ALA A 230 -25.54 28.11 3.58
C ALA A 230 -26.25 29.05 4.56
N THR A 231 -27.57 28.86 4.70
CA THR A 231 -28.33 29.49 5.78
C THR A 231 -27.90 28.84 7.08
N VAL A 232 -27.50 29.67 8.05
CA VAL A 232 -27.09 29.27 9.39
C VAL A 232 -28.31 28.69 10.11
N ASN A 233 -28.61 27.41 9.90
CA ASN A 233 -29.69 26.76 10.65
C ASN A 233 -29.46 25.28 10.96
N THR A 234 -28.28 24.73 10.71
CA THR A 234 -27.96 23.34 11.08
C THR A 234 -26.51 23.19 11.53
N TYR A 235 -26.11 23.92 12.57
CA TYR A 235 -25.08 23.41 13.48
C TYR A 235 -25.78 22.62 14.59
N SER A 236 -25.98 21.33 14.36
CA SER A 236 -26.16 20.38 15.45
C SER A 236 -24.78 19.85 15.79
N LEU A 237 -24.19 20.37 16.87
CA LEU A 237 -23.00 19.77 17.46
C LEU A 237 -23.41 18.42 18.06
N ILE A 238 -22.99 17.33 17.39
CA ILE A 238 -22.71 16.05 18.00
C ILE A 238 -21.22 15.82 17.81
#